data_AF-A0A6C0M341-F1
#
_entry.id   AF-A0A6C0M341-F1
#
_cell.length_a   1.000
_cell.length_b   1.000
_cell.length_c   1.000
_cell.angle_alpha   90.00
_cell.angle_beta   90.00
_cell.angle_gamma   90.00
#
_symmetry.space_group_name_H-M   'P 1'
#
loop_
_entity.id
_entity.type
_entity.pdbx_description
1 polymer ?
#
loop_
_entity_poly.entity_id
_entity_poly.type
_entity_poly.pdbx_seq_one_letter_code
_entity_poly.pdbx_strand_id
1 'polypeptide(L)' 'MITQVLERGASFFSFIIGLGIAALLFHRNYETKTQLAVPLQDATTKVSQFDGKCYRFRVEDASCEFASSL' A
#
# COMPACT_ATOMS: atom_id res chain seq x y z
N MET A 1 47.02 0.76 -4.97
CA MET A 1 46.28 1.98 -4.59
C MET A 1 44.79 1.69 -4.41
N ILE A 2 44.11 1.06 -5.37
CA ILE A 2 42.66 0.73 -5.28
C ILE A 2 42.35 -0.26 -4.13
N THR A 3 43.21 -1.24 -3.92
CA THR A 3 43.05 -2.27 -2.86
C THR A 3 43.06 -1.69 -1.45
N GLN A 4 43.91 -0.69 -1.17
CA GLN A 4 43.97 -0.01 0.13
C GLN A 4 42.72 0.80 0.45
N VAL A 5 42.09 1.41 -0.57
CA VAL A 5 40.83 2.14 -0.41
C VAL A 5 39.69 1.18 -0.09
N LEU A 6 39.69 0.01 -0.74
CA LEU A 6 38.71 -1.05 -0.49
C LEU A 6 38.84 -1.63 0.92
N GLU A 7 40.07 -1.86 1.36
CA GLU A 7 40.39 -2.41 2.69
C GLU A 7 39.98 -1.45 3.80
N ARG A 8 40.19 -0.14 3.60
CA ARG A 8 39.79 0.91 4.55
C ARG A 8 38.27 1.11 4.62
N GLY A 9 37.55 0.82 3.53
CA GLY A 9 36.10 0.93 3.42
C GLY A 9 35.33 -0.37 3.70
N ALA A 10 36.02 -1.47 4.01
CA ALA A 10 35.42 -2.81 4.08
C ALA A 10 34.20 -2.89 5.02
N SER A 11 34.25 -2.21 6.16
CA SER A 11 33.14 -2.14 7.12
C SER A 11 31.90 -1.43 6.55
N PHE A 12 32.09 -0.31 5.84
CA PHE A 12 31.01 0.43 5.19
C PHE A 12 30.33 -0.42 4.11
N PHE A 13 31.12 -1.06 3.24
CA PHE A 13 30.57 -1.93 2.20
C PHE A 13 29.87 -3.16 2.78
N SER A 14 30.41 -3.75 3.85
CA SER A 14 29.77 -4.89 4.53
C SER A 14 28.39 -4.52 5.10
N PHE A 15 28.26 -3.31 5.65
CA PHE A 15 26.97 -2.79 6.13
C PHE A 15 25.97 -2.60 4.98
N ILE A 16 26.38 -1.96 3.88
CA ILE A 16 25.50 -1.72 2.72
C ILE A 16 25.04 -3.03 2.10
N ILE A 17 25.94 -4.00 1.93
CA ILE A 17 25.62 -5.32 1.38
C ILE A 17 24.65 -6.05 2.31
N GLY A 18 24.91 -6.07 3.62
CA GLY A 18 24.02 -6.69 4.60
C GLY A 18 22.62 -6.07 4.62
N LEU A 19 22.55 -4.74 4.55
CA LEU A 19 21.29 -4.01 4.50
C LEU A 19 20.53 -4.28 3.19
N GLY A 20 21.24 -4.35 2.06
CA GLY A 20 20.65 -4.71 0.76
C GLY A 20 20.05 -6.12 0.77
N ILE A 21 20.77 -7.09 1.34
CA ILE A 21 20.26 -8.47 1.49
C ILE A 21 19.02 -8.49 2.40
N ALA A 22 19.07 -7.78 3.53
CA ALA A 22 17.93 -7.69 4.43
C ALA A 22 16.71 -7.07 3.74
N ALA A 23 16.89 -6.00 2.96
CA ALA A 23 15.81 -5.39 2.20
C ALA A 23 15.21 -6.36 1.16
N LEU A 24 16.03 -7.13 0.46
CA LEU A 24 15.54 -8.12 -0.52
C LEU A 24 14.79 -9.28 0.14
N LEU A 25 15.29 -9.80 1.28
CA LEU A 25 14.67 -10.94 1.96
C LEU A 25 13.43 -10.56 2.77
N PHE A 26 13.40 -9.35 3.33
CA PHE A 26 12.35 -8.87 4.20
C PHE A 26 11.50 -7.76 3.57
N HIS A 27 11.55 -7.59 2.24
CA HIS A 27 10.55 -6.77 1.55
C HIS A 27 9.19 -7.42 1.78
N ARG A 28 8.37 -6.80 2.63
CA ARG A 28 7.01 -7.27 2.87
C ARG A 28 6.14 -6.72 1.76
N ASN A 29 5.51 -7.61 1.00
CA ASN A 29 4.44 -7.22 0.09
C ASN A 29 3.26 -6.76 0.94
N TYR A 30 3.08 -5.44 1.03
CA TYR A 30 1.91 -4.85 1.64
C TYR A 30 0.84 -4.72 0.56
N GLU A 31 -0.19 -5.55 0.63
CA GLU A 31 -1.40 -5.32 -0.15
C GLU A 31 -2.14 -4.10 0.43
N THR A 32 -2.13 -3.00 -0.31
CA THR A 32 -3.01 -1.87 -0.02
C THR A 32 -4.40 -2.17 -0.55
N LYS A 33 -5.37 -2.45 0.33
CA LYS A 33 -6.78 -2.61 -0.05
C LYS A 33 -7.49 -1.28 0.09
N THR A 34 -8.03 -0.76 -1.01
CA THR A 34 -8.91 0.40 -0.98
C THR A 34 -10.18 0.02 -0.22
N GLN A 35 -10.45 0.71 0.89
CA GLN A 35 -11.66 0.55 1.68
C GLN A 35 -12.47 1.85 1.65
N LEU A 36 -13.78 1.74 1.89
CA LEU A 36 -14.64 2.92 2.00
C LEU A 36 -14.18 3.79 3.18
N ALA A 37 -14.14 5.11 2.98
CA ALA A 37 -13.82 6.07 4.04
C ALA A 37 -14.86 6.09 5.18
N VAL A 38 -16.03 5.50 4.94
CA VAL A 38 -17.16 5.44 5.87
C VAL A 38 -17.68 4.00 5.91
N PRO A 39 -18.07 3.47 7.09
CA PRO A 39 -18.67 2.13 7.19
C PRO A 39 -19.86 1.97 6.24
N LEU A 40 -19.99 0.79 5.63
CA LEU A 40 -21.05 0.51 4.65
C LEU A 40 -22.46 0.73 5.24
N GLN A 41 -22.63 0.40 6.52
CA GLN A 41 -23.88 0.59 7.26
C GLN A 41 -24.24 2.08 7.37
N ASP A 42 -23.26 2.93 7.65
CA ASP A 42 -23.44 4.38 7.72
C ASP A 42 -23.76 4.98 6.35
N ALA A 43 -23.14 4.47 5.28
CA ALA A 43 -23.39 4.94 3.92
C ALA A 43 -24.80 4.58 3.40
N THR A 44 -25.35 3.44 3.83
CA THR A 44 -26.66 2.93 3.34
C THR A 44 -27.86 3.38 4.16
N THR A 45 -27.67 3.63 5.46
CA THR A 45 -28.78 4.00 6.37
C THR A 45 -28.97 5.51 6.51
N LYS A 46 -27.93 6.31 6.25
CA LYS A 46 -28.02 7.76 6.41
C LYS A 46 -28.46 8.47 5.13
N VAL A 47 -29.30 9.49 5.32
CA VAL A 47 -29.61 10.47 4.28
C VAL A 47 -28.62 11.61 4.45
N SER A 48 -27.74 11.79 3.48
CA SER A 48 -26.73 12.84 3.50
C SER A 48 -27.21 14.02 2.66
N GLN A 49 -27.16 15.22 3.23
CA GLN A 49 -27.45 16.46 2.51
C GLN A 49 -26.18 16.94 1.81
N PHE A 50 -26.24 17.12 0.50
CA PHE A 50 -25.17 17.69 -0.30
C PHE A 50 -25.79 18.61 -1.35
N ASP A 51 -25.23 19.81 -1.54
CA ASP A 51 -25.71 20.78 -2.54
C ASP A 51 -27.24 21.09 -2.45
N GLY A 52 -27.75 21.24 -1.23
CA GLY A 52 -29.17 21.52 -0.98
C GLY A 52 -30.13 20.37 -1.29
N LYS A 53 -29.61 19.20 -1.66
CA LYS A 53 -30.40 17.99 -1.98
C LYS A 53 -30.08 16.87 -1.00
N CYS A 54 -31.07 16.02 -0.75
CA CYS A 54 -30.95 14.87 0.13
C CYS A 54 -30.72 13.61 -0.70
N TYR A 55 -29.62 12.91 -0.44
CA TYR A 55 -29.26 11.68 -1.15
C TYR A 55 -29.34 10.49 -0.21
N ARG A 56 -29.92 9.39 -0.70
CA ARG A 56 -29.92 8.09 -0.03
C ARG A 56 -29.23 7.10 -0.96
N PHE A 57 -28.14 6.52 -0.49
CA PHE A 57 -27.37 5.55 -1.26
C PHE A 57 -27.90 4.15 -0.96
N ARG A 58 -28.14 3.37 -2.01
CA ARG A 58 -28.47 1.94 -1.94
C ARG A 58 -27.32 1.19 -2.58
N VAL A 59 -26.78 0.22 -1.88
CA VAL A 59 -25.73 -0.65 -2.39
C VAL A 59 -26.44 -1.82 -3.06
N GLU A 60 -26.12 -2.06 -4.32
CA GLU A 60 -26.55 -3.24 -5.08
C GLU A 60 -25.34 -4.17 -5.15
N ASP A 61 -25.56 -5.48 -5.04
CA ASP A 61 -24.51 -6.48 -5.18
C ASP A 61 -24.01 -6.48 -6.63
N ALA A 62 -22.94 -5.73 -6.89
CA ALA A 62 -22.27 -5.75 -8.17
C ALA A 62 -21.25 -6.89 -8.19
N SER A 63 -21.35 -7.78 -9.19
CA SER A 63 -20.27 -8.73 -9.48
C SER A 63 -19.07 -7.95 -10.01
N CYS A 64 -18.06 -7.74 -9.17
CA CYS A 64 -16.77 -7.24 -9.64
C CYS A 64 -16.14 -8.33 -10.51
N GLU A 65 -16.15 -8.16 -11.84
CA GLU A 65 -15.11 -8.78 -12.65
C GLU A 65 -13.80 -8.10 -12.23
N PHE A 66 -13.04 -8.75 -11.35
CA PHE A 66 -11.66 -8.37 -11.17
C PHE A 66 -10.96 -8.66 -12.49
N ALA A 67 -10.82 -7.63 -13.33
CA ALA A 67 -9.75 -7.62 -14.31
C ALA A 67 -8.46 -7.61 -13.49
N SER A 68 -8.01 -8.81 -13.10
CA SER A 68 -6.66 -9.10 -12.66
C SER A 68 -5.75 -8.58 -13.75
N SER A 69 -5.35 -7.31 -13.63
CA SER A 69 -4.31 -6.72 -14.44
C SER A 69 -3.03 -7.34 -13.92
N LEU A 70 -2.44 -8.16 -14.79
CA LEU A 70 -1.14 -8.81 -14.67
C LEU A 70 -0.09 -7.93 -13.97
#